data_AF-A0A3C0TV62-F1
#
_entry.id   AF-A0A3C0TV62-F1
#
_cell.length_a   1.000
_cell.length_b   1.000
_cell.length_c   1.000
_cell.angle_alpha   90.00
_cell.angle_beta   90.00
_cell.angle_gamma   90.00
#
_symmetry.space_group_name_H-M   'P 1'
#
loop_
_entity.id
_entity.type
_entity.pdbx_description
1 polymer ?
#
loop_
_entity_poly.entity_id
_entity_poly.type
_entity_poly.pdbx_seq_one_letter_code
_entity_poly.pdbx_strand_id
1 'polypeptide(L)'
;MSFMDKSSQYVTEEINLTGKPLWTRLLYAAGACILGYLTFICLVVIGVAQFVFVAVTKSKNPELARFSADLLIYLREILAFIGFQNDRPPFPFAPFPGSKKD
;
A
#
# COMPACT_ATOMS: atom_id res chain seq x y z
N MET A 1 1.37 54.86 -9.19
CA MET A 1 0.41 53.83 -9.63
C MET A 1 1.14 52.48 -9.64
N SER A 2 1.27 51.84 -8.47
CA SER A 2 2.05 50.60 -8.26
C SER A 2 1.38 49.77 -7.16
N PHE A 3 0.14 49.37 -7.42
CA PHE A 3 -0.63 48.49 -6.54
C PHE A 3 -1.25 47.30 -7.31
N MET A 4 -1.16 47.29 -8.65
CA MET A 4 -1.78 46.29 -9.53
C MET A 4 -0.83 45.16 -9.98
N ASP A 5 0.46 45.22 -9.64
CA ASP A 5 1.46 44.21 -10.06
C ASP A 5 1.58 43.06 -9.05
N LYS A 6 1.48 43.36 -7.76
CA LYS A 6 1.68 42.39 -6.68
C LYS A 6 0.57 41.33 -6.62
N SER A 7 -0.69 41.70 -6.90
CA SER A 7 -1.84 40.77 -6.87
C SER A 7 -1.74 39.66 -7.92
N SER A 8 -1.17 39.94 -9.10
CA SER A 8 -0.94 38.94 -10.14
C SER A 8 0.15 37.95 -9.71
N GLN A 9 1.20 38.43 -9.04
CA GLN A 9 2.27 37.58 -8.50
C GLN A 9 1.75 36.66 -7.38
N TYR A 10 0.89 37.15 -6.47
CA TYR A 10 0.27 36.30 -5.45
C TYR A 10 -0.62 35.19 -6.04
N VAL A 11 -1.44 35.50 -7.04
CA VAL A 11 -2.31 34.52 -7.71
C VAL A 11 -1.50 33.44 -8.41
N THR A 12 -0.35 33.79 -9.01
CA THR A 12 0.47 32.85 -9.77
C THR A 12 1.32 31.95 -8.87
N GLU A 13 1.77 32.44 -7.71
CA GLU A 13 2.55 31.66 -6.73
C GLU A 13 1.66 30.67 -5.93
N GLU A 14 0.44 31.07 -5.54
CA GLU A 14 -0.55 30.20 -4.87
C GLU A 14 -0.96 28.99 -5.73
N ILE A 15 -1.13 29.20 -7.05
CA ILE A 15 -1.49 28.13 -8.01
C ILE A 15 -0.33 27.14 -8.19
N ASN A 16 0.93 27.57 -7.98
CA ASN A 16 2.12 26.75 -8.18
C ASN A 16 2.61 26.05 -6.90
N LEU A 17 2.37 26.63 -5.72
CA LEU A 17 2.79 26.05 -4.43
C LEU A 17 1.83 24.98 -3.87
N THR A 18 0.60 24.91 -4.38
CA THR A 18 -0.40 23.89 -3.99
C THR A 18 -0.30 22.59 -4.83
N GLY A 19 0.74 22.48 -5.68
CA GLY A 19 0.77 21.55 -6.81
C GLY A 19 1.72 20.35 -6.74
N LYS A 20 2.26 19.97 -5.57
CA LYS A 20 2.99 18.69 -5.43
C LYS A 20 2.02 17.59 -4.99
N PRO A 21 1.74 16.59 -5.82
CA PRO A 21 0.40 16.48 -6.39
C PRO A 21 -0.37 15.31 -5.77
N LEU A 22 -1.62 15.57 -5.37
CA LEU A 22 -2.64 14.53 -5.14
C LEU A 22 -2.63 13.44 -6.21
N TRP A 23 -2.33 13.82 -7.46
CA TRP A 23 -2.18 12.93 -8.61
C TRP A 23 -1.03 11.92 -8.49
N THR A 24 0.10 12.29 -7.89
CA THR A 24 1.20 11.35 -7.63
C THR A 24 0.79 10.34 -6.56
N ARG A 25 0.06 10.79 -5.52
CA ARG A 25 -0.51 9.87 -4.53
C ARG A 25 -1.53 8.93 -5.16
N LEU A 26 -2.34 9.40 -6.10
CA LEU A 26 -3.29 8.59 -6.86
C LEU A 26 -2.58 7.53 -7.72
N LEU A 27 -1.48 7.89 -8.38
CA LEU A 27 -0.66 6.93 -9.15
C LEU A 27 -0.09 5.82 -8.25
N TYR A 28 0.46 6.19 -7.09
CA TYR A 28 0.95 5.22 -6.10
C TYR A 28 -0.19 4.37 -5.54
N ALA A 29 -1.37 4.95 -5.30
CA ALA A 29 -2.54 4.22 -4.82
C ALA A 29 -3.05 3.22 -5.88
N ALA A 30 -3.05 3.60 -7.17
CA ALA A 30 -3.38 2.70 -8.26
C ALA A 30 -2.40 1.52 -8.37
N GLY A 31 -1.09 1.78 -8.25
CA GLY A 31 -0.08 0.71 -8.17
C GLY A 31 -0.29 -0.19 -6.95
N ALA A 32 -0.54 0.40 -5.78
CA ALA A 32 -0.81 -0.33 -4.55
C ALA A 32 -2.10 -1.17 -4.65
N CYS A 33 -3.14 -0.70 -5.34
CA CYS A 33 -4.35 -1.49 -5.62
C CYS A 33 -4.03 -2.76 -6.42
N ILE A 34 -3.19 -2.68 -7.44
CA ILE A 34 -2.77 -3.84 -8.25
C ILE A 34 -2.00 -4.84 -7.37
N LEU A 35 -1.06 -4.35 -6.56
CA LEU A 35 -0.30 -5.15 -5.59
C LEU A 35 -1.23 -5.79 -4.54
N GLY A 36 -2.23 -5.05 -4.07
CA GLY A 36 -3.23 -5.53 -3.10
C GLY A 36 -4.09 -6.65 -3.68
N TYR A 37 -4.51 -6.49 -4.93
CA TYR A 37 -5.25 -7.52 -5.64
C TYR A 37 -4.41 -8.81 -5.83
N LEU A 38 -3.14 -8.67 -6.22
CA LEU A 38 -2.23 -9.81 -6.34
C LEU A 38 -2.01 -10.50 -4.99
N THR A 39 -1.80 -9.72 -3.92
CA THR A 39 -1.64 -10.21 -2.54
C THR A 39 -2.88 -10.96 -2.08
N PHE A 40 -4.06 -10.45 -2.40
CA PHE A 40 -5.32 -11.11 -2.10
C PHE A 40 -5.45 -12.47 -2.80
N ILE A 41 -5.11 -12.54 -4.09
CA ILE A 41 -5.08 -13.83 -4.83
C ILE A 41 -4.08 -14.80 -4.16
N CYS A 42 -2.89 -14.33 -3.80
CA CYS A 42 -1.90 -15.16 -3.09
C CYS A 42 -2.44 -15.70 -1.77
N LEU A 43 -3.12 -14.87 -0.97
CA LEU A 43 -3.76 -15.30 0.29
C LEU A 43 -4.82 -16.38 0.05
N VAL A 44 -5.64 -16.26 -1.00
CA VAL A 44 -6.63 -17.28 -1.36
C VAL A 44 -5.94 -18.60 -1.72
N VAL A 45 -4.88 -18.56 -2.56
CA VAL A 45 -4.11 -19.75 -2.93
C VAL A 45 -3.48 -20.42 -1.71
N ILE A 46 -2.87 -19.64 -0.81
CA ILE A 46 -2.30 -20.16 0.44
C ILE A 46 -3.38 -20.74 1.34
N GLY A 47 -4.56 -20.11 1.41
CA GLY A 47 -5.71 -20.62 2.16
C GLY A 47 -6.19 -21.98 1.64
N VAL A 48 -6.28 -22.14 0.32
CA VAL A 48 -6.59 -23.43 -0.32
C VAL A 48 -5.51 -24.46 -0.02
N ALA A 49 -4.24 -24.09 -0.14
CA ALA A 49 -3.13 -24.99 0.18
C ALA A 49 -3.16 -25.43 1.65
N GLN A 50 -3.39 -24.51 2.59
CA GLN A 50 -3.54 -24.82 4.01
C GLN A 50 -4.73 -25.76 4.27
N PHE A 51 -5.85 -25.57 3.57
CA PHE A 51 -7.00 -26.48 3.67
C PHE A 51 -6.62 -27.89 3.23
N VAL A 52 -5.91 -28.05 2.11
CA VAL A 52 -5.40 -29.34 1.65
C VAL A 52 -4.41 -29.96 2.66
N PHE A 53 -3.48 -29.16 3.19
CA PHE A 53 -2.53 -29.63 4.21
C PHE A 53 -3.23 -30.11 5.48
N VAL A 54 -4.25 -29.39 5.95
CA VAL A 54 -5.06 -29.80 7.11
C VAL A 54 -5.86 -31.06 6.79
N ALA A 55 -6.40 -31.21 5.59
CA ALA A 55 -7.13 -32.39 5.17
C ALA A 55 -6.24 -33.66 5.13
N VAL A 56 -4.99 -33.52 4.69
CA VAL A 56 -4.04 -34.65 4.57
C VAL A 56 -3.27 -34.91 5.88
N THR A 57 -2.75 -33.86 6.52
CA THR A 57 -1.80 -33.94 7.64
C THR A 57 -2.49 -33.78 9.01
N LYS A 58 -3.78 -33.39 9.04
CA LYS A 58 -4.53 -33.01 10.25
C LYS A 58 -3.92 -31.84 11.06
N SER A 59 -2.88 -31.20 10.54
CA SER A 59 -2.22 -30.04 11.15
C SER A 59 -1.97 -28.96 10.11
N LYS A 60 -2.03 -27.70 10.54
CA LYS A 60 -1.64 -26.55 9.71
C LYS A 60 -0.12 -26.56 9.52
N ASN A 61 0.36 -26.15 8.35
CA ASN A 61 1.80 -25.97 8.12
C ASN A 61 2.23 -24.62 8.76
N PRO A 62 3.14 -24.61 9.76
CA PRO A 62 3.52 -23.41 10.48
C PRO A 62 4.25 -22.38 9.60
N GLU A 63 5.04 -22.83 8.63
CA GLU A 63 5.77 -21.93 7.72
C GLU A 63 4.82 -21.23 6.75
N LEU A 64 3.87 -21.97 6.15
CA LEU A 64 2.84 -21.37 5.31
C LEU A 64 1.92 -20.44 6.12
N ALA A 65 1.66 -20.77 7.39
CA ALA A 65 0.83 -19.94 8.26
C ALA A 65 1.54 -18.62 8.57
N ARG A 66 2.83 -18.67 8.90
CA ARG A 66 3.65 -17.47 9.12
C ARG A 66 3.72 -16.60 7.87
N PHE A 67 3.98 -17.19 6.71
CA PHE A 67 4.00 -16.48 5.44
C PHE A 67 2.65 -15.80 5.12
N SER A 68 1.53 -16.50 5.37
CA SER A 68 0.20 -15.91 5.19
C SER A 68 -0.08 -14.74 6.15
N ALA A 69 0.49 -14.78 7.36
CA ALA A 69 0.36 -13.68 8.32
C ALA A 69 1.13 -12.43 7.85
N ASP A 70 2.35 -12.60 7.32
CA ASP A 70 3.13 -11.51 6.75
C ASP A 70 2.43 -10.87 5.54
N LEU A 71 1.86 -11.68 4.65
CA LEU A 71 1.03 -11.22 3.52
C LEU A 71 -0.23 -10.47 3.97
N LEU A 72 -0.87 -10.90 5.06
CA LEU A 72 -2.04 -10.22 5.60
C LEU A 72 -1.69 -8.84 6.17
N ILE A 73 -0.53 -8.72 6.85
CA ILE A 73 -0.01 -7.44 7.32
C ILE A 73 0.25 -6.51 6.13
N TYR A 74 0.89 -7.03 5.07
CA TYR A 74 1.13 -6.29 3.85
C TYR A 74 -0.16 -5.80 3.18
N LEU A 75 -1.17 -6.66 3.06
CA LEU A 75 -2.48 -6.27 2.52
C LEU A 75 -3.13 -5.16 3.35
N ARG A 76 -3.02 -5.22 4.67
CA ARG A 76 -3.55 -4.17 5.56
C ARG A 76 -2.85 -2.83 5.34
N GLU A 77 -1.53 -2.82 5.14
CA GLU A 77 -0.77 -1.60 4.83
C GLU A 77 -1.21 -0.97 3.51
N ILE A 78 -1.45 -1.79 2.48
CA ILE A 78 -2.00 -1.34 1.20
C ILE A 78 -3.39 -0.72 1.39
N LEU A 79 -4.29 -1.40 2.09
CA LEU A 79 -5.64 -0.90 2.34
C LEU A 79 -5.63 0.39 3.18
N ALA A 80 -4.72 0.50 4.15
CA ALA A 80 -4.55 1.71 4.94
C ALA A 80 -4.06 2.89 4.09
N PHE A 81 -3.15 2.64 3.14
CA PHE A 81 -2.68 3.65 2.20
C PHE A 81 -3.78 4.12 1.24
N ILE A 82 -4.55 3.18 0.66
CA ILE A 82 -5.69 3.48 -0.22
C ILE A 82 -6.79 4.23 0.54
N GLY A 83 -7.08 3.81 1.77
CA GLY A 83 -8.12 4.38 2.62
C GLY A 83 -7.73 5.70 3.30
N PHE A 84 -6.62 6.32 2.91
CA PHE A 84 -6.08 7.55 3.51
C PHE A 84 -5.89 7.47 5.04
N GLN A 85 -5.72 6.26 5.58
CA GLN A 85 -5.41 6.05 7.00
C GLN A 85 -3.90 6.15 7.27
N ASN A 86 -3.07 6.00 6.22
CA ASN A 86 -1.63 6.16 6.29
C ASN A 86 -1.11 6.87 5.03
N ASP A 87 -0.19 7.80 5.21
CA ASP A 87 0.49 8.49 4.10
C ASP A 87 1.80 7.80 3.69
N ARG A 88 2.19 6.70 4.35
CA ARG A 88 3.38 5.92 3.94
C ARG A 88 3.04 4.95 2.81
N PRO A 89 3.76 5.00 1.67
CA PRO A 89 3.55 4.05 0.60
C PRO A 89 4.03 2.65 1.02
N PRO A 90 3.26 1.59 0.73
CA PRO A 90 3.68 0.20 0.99
C PRO A 90 4.83 -0.23 0.05
N PHE A 91 5.36 -1.44 0.25
CA PHE A 91 6.38 -2.04 -0.64
C PHE A 91 6.00 -1.87 -2.14
N PRO A 92 6.95 -1.55 -3.05
CA PRO A 92 8.42 -1.58 -2.91
C PRO A 92 9.07 -0.33 -2.29
N PHE A 93 8.29 0.67 -1.86
CA PHE A 93 8.84 1.92 -1.32
C PHE A 93 9.13 1.86 0.19
N ALA A 94 8.59 0.86 0.86
CA ALA A 94 8.85 0.54 2.26
C ALA A 94 9.27 -0.94 2.40
N PRO A 95 9.97 -1.33 3.50
CA PRO A 95 10.34 -2.72 3.75
C PRO A 95 9.12 -3.64 3.81
N PHE A 96 9.24 -4.85 3.25
CA PHE A 96 8.17 -5.84 3.35
C PHE A 96 7.94 -6.23 4.83
N PRO A 97 6.70 -6.24 5.33
CA PRO A 97 6.41 -6.59 6.71
C PRO A 97 6.82 -8.05 6.97
N GLY A 98 7.55 -8.29 8.07
CA GLY A 98 8.10 -9.62 8.39
C GLY A 98 9.55 -9.84 7.92
N SER A 99 10.15 -8.89 7.19
CA SER A 99 11.56 -8.95 6.76
C SER A 99 12.61 -8.68 7.86
N LYS A 100 12.22 -8.55 9.13
CA LYS A 100 13.21 -8.64 10.22
C LYS A 100 13.70 -10.07 10.32
N LYS A 101 14.81 -10.34 9.64
CA LYS A 101 15.82 -11.25 10.17
C LYS A 101 16.78 -10.41 11.02
N ASP A 102 16.85 -10.81 12.29
CA ASP A 102 18.04 -10.81 13.15
C ASP A 102 19.35 -10.30 12.52
#